data_AF-A6LAW3-F1
#
_entry.id   AF-A6LAW3-F1
#
_cell.length_a   1.000
_cell.length_b   1.000
_cell.length_c   1.000
_cell.angle_alpha   90.00
_cell.angle_beta   90.00
_cell.angle_gamma   90.00
#
_symmetry.space_group_name_H-M   'P 1'
#
loop_
_entity.id
_entity.type
_entity.pdbx_description
1 polymer ?
#
loop_
_entity_poly.entity_id
_entity_poly.type
_entity_poly.pdbx_seq_one_letter_code
_entity_poly.pdbx_strand_id
1 'polypeptide(L)'
;MNKLVVITTPYFFADEASLIELLFAEGMSRLHLRKPDCKRDELEGLLDKISPAYYDRIVLHDWFTLAEERALGGIHLNKRNPEAPPLYKGSISRSCHSLEEIIEYKPVCDYVFLSPIFQSISKEGYGSGFSLDGLRNAKGIIDDKVIALGGICPRTITKLKDIPFGGVAVLGALWGNDPSLFVADQLIKQFKRLQVWP
;
A
#
# COMPACT_ATOMS: atom_id res chain seq x y z
N MET A 1 6.57 7.23 -14.39
CA MET A 1 6.92 5.86 -13.95
C MET A 1 5.83 5.39 -13.02
N ASN A 2 5.16 4.29 -13.32
CA ASN A 2 4.03 3.83 -12.52
C ASN A 2 4.55 3.16 -11.24
N LYS A 3 3.97 3.53 -10.09
CA LYS A 3 4.48 3.14 -8.78
C LYS A 3 3.88 1.80 -8.35
N LEU A 4 4.72 0.83 -7.97
CA LEU A 4 4.27 -0.35 -7.23
C LEU A 4 4.44 -0.08 -5.73
N VAL A 5 3.34 -0.07 -5.00
CA VAL A 5 3.31 0.08 -3.55
C VAL A 5 3.07 -1.29 -2.91
N VAL A 6 3.92 -1.68 -1.96
CA VAL A 6 3.74 -2.93 -1.21
C VAL A 6 3.08 -2.62 0.12
N ILE A 7 2.06 -3.39 0.51
CA ILE A 7 1.45 -3.33 1.85
C ILE A 7 1.79 -4.64 2.58
N THR A 8 2.26 -4.56 3.83
CA THR A 8 2.58 -5.74 4.66
C THR A 8 1.34 -6.59 4.95
N THR A 9 1.53 -7.87 5.28
CA THR A 9 0.46 -8.69 5.89
C THR A 9 -0.11 -8.00 7.14
N PRO A 10 -1.38 -8.25 7.48
CA PRO A 10 -1.98 -7.63 8.68
C PRO A 10 -1.44 -8.22 9.99
N TYR A 11 -0.92 -9.45 9.97
CA TYR A 11 -0.31 -10.14 11.10
C TYR A 11 1.21 -10.18 10.97
N PHE A 12 1.93 -10.24 12.08
CA PHE A 12 3.37 -10.49 12.10
C PHE A 12 3.67 -11.97 11.84
N PHE A 13 4.82 -12.24 11.22
CA PHE A 13 5.30 -13.60 11.00
C PHE A 13 6.83 -13.65 11.13
N ALA A 14 7.38 -14.87 11.24
CA ALA A 14 8.81 -15.07 11.38
C ALA A 14 9.56 -14.52 10.16
N ASP A 15 10.70 -13.87 10.39
CA ASP A 15 11.56 -13.31 9.33
C ASP A 15 10.92 -12.24 8.43
N GLU A 16 9.82 -11.63 8.87
CA GLU A 16 9.15 -10.57 8.11
C GLU A 16 10.10 -9.41 7.73
N ALA A 17 10.91 -8.95 8.68
CA ALA A 17 11.91 -7.91 8.44
C ALA A 17 12.90 -8.28 7.33
N SER A 18 13.38 -9.53 7.35
CA SER A 18 14.33 -10.05 6.36
C SER A 18 13.73 -10.06 4.95
N LEU A 19 12.45 -10.47 4.81
CA LEU A 19 11.76 -10.41 3.51
C LEU A 19 11.50 -8.97 3.05
N ILE A 20 11.19 -8.05 3.98
CA ILE A 20 11.04 -6.62 3.67
C ILE A 20 12.36 -6.05 3.15
N GLU A 21 13.49 -6.31 3.81
CA GLU A 21 14.80 -5.87 3.35
C GLU A 21 15.17 -6.45 2.00
N LEU A 22 14.87 -7.73 1.78
CA LEU A 22 15.10 -8.38 0.51
C LEU A 22 14.29 -7.72 -0.62
N LEU A 23 13.02 -7.37 -0.37
CA LEU A 23 12.20 -6.61 -1.33
C LEU A 23 12.79 -5.22 -1.61
N PHE A 24 13.30 -4.52 -0.59
CA PHE A 24 13.98 -3.24 -0.77
C PHE A 24 15.26 -3.37 -1.61
N ALA A 25 16.07 -4.39 -1.34
CA ALA A 25 17.27 -4.70 -2.12
C ALA A 25 16.95 -4.99 -3.60
N GLU A 26 15.76 -5.51 -3.88
CA GLU A 26 15.25 -5.81 -5.22
C GLU A 26 14.50 -4.63 -5.87
N GLY A 27 14.52 -3.46 -5.25
CA GLY A 27 14.00 -2.22 -5.82
C GLY A 27 12.57 -1.88 -5.42
N MET A 28 12.05 -2.41 -4.31
CA MET A 28 10.83 -1.89 -3.70
C MET A 28 11.01 -0.40 -3.34
N SER A 29 10.13 0.44 -3.88
CA SER A 29 10.24 1.90 -3.72
C SER A 29 9.43 2.45 -2.56
N ARG A 30 8.36 1.76 -2.15
CA ARG A 30 7.47 2.18 -1.07
C ARG A 30 6.80 1.00 -0.38
N LEU A 31 6.94 0.95 0.93
CA LEU A 31 6.28 -0.01 1.80
C LEU A 31 5.24 0.72 2.66
N HIS A 32 4.01 0.25 2.65
CA HIS A 32 3.00 0.61 3.64
C HIS A 32 3.00 -0.46 4.73
N LEU A 33 3.51 -0.07 5.90
CA LEU A 33 3.53 -0.91 7.09
C LEU A 33 2.17 -0.81 7.79
N ARG A 34 1.38 -1.87 7.65
CA ARG A 34 -0.01 -1.96 8.13
C ARG A 34 -0.19 -3.19 9.00
N LYS A 35 -0.26 -2.98 10.31
CA LYS A 35 -0.50 -3.99 11.34
C LYS A 35 -1.70 -3.56 12.19
N PRO A 36 -2.93 -3.80 11.72
CA PRO A 36 -4.12 -3.35 12.43
C PRO A 36 -4.13 -3.89 13.85
N ASP A 37 -4.51 -3.04 14.80
CA ASP A 37 -4.70 -3.39 16.21
C ASP A 37 -3.43 -3.91 16.91
N CYS A 38 -2.25 -3.75 16.30
CA CYS A 38 -0.97 -4.06 16.95
C CYS A 38 -0.64 -3.05 18.04
N LYS A 39 0.18 -3.49 19.00
CA LYS A 39 0.77 -2.59 20.00
C LYS A 39 1.95 -1.84 19.39
N ARG A 40 2.26 -0.68 19.98
CA ARG A 40 3.37 0.17 19.55
C ARG A 40 4.71 -0.58 19.59
N ASP A 41 4.98 -1.31 20.66
CA ASP A 41 6.21 -2.08 20.87
C ASP A 41 6.40 -3.20 19.84
N GLU A 42 5.32 -3.84 19.40
CA GLU A 42 5.37 -4.84 18.32
C GLU A 42 5.77 -4.19 16.98
N LEU A 43 5.21 -3.02 16.67
CA LEU A 43 5.55 -2.28 15.46
C LEU A 43 6.99 -1.75 15.48
N GLU A 44 7.43 -1.21 16.62
CA GLU A 44 8.82 -0.79 16.84
C GLU A 44 9.77 -1.97 16.71
N GLY A 45 9.45 -3.12 17.30
CA GLY A 45 10.29 -4.32 17.20
C GLY A 45 10.44 -4.87 15.78
N LEU A 46 9.48 -4.61 14.88
CA LEU A 46 9.64 -4.89 13.45
C LEU A 46 10.51 -3.83 12.76
N LEU A 47 10.29 -2.54 13.05
CA LEU A 47 11.09 -1.45 12.50
C LEU A 47 12.56 -1.55 12.90
N ASP A 48 12.87 -1.92 14.15
CA ASP A 48 14.23 -2.08 14.69
C ASP A 48 15.03 -3.17 13.95
N LYS A 49 14.34 -4.10 13.29
CA LYS A 49 14.94 -5.18 12.49
C LYS A 49 15.10 -4.81 11.01
N ILE A 50 14.63 -3.63 10.60
CA ILE A 50 14.78 -3.11 9.24
C ILE A 50 15.82 -1.98 9.27
N SER A 51 16.74 -2.01 8.32
CA SER A 51 17.77 -1.00 8.17
C SER A 51 17.18 0.42 8.08
N PRO A 52 17.67 1.38 8.89
CA PRO A 52 17.25 2.78 8.82
C PRO A 52 17.42 3.42 7.44
N ALA A 53 18.28 2.85 6.57
CA ALA A 53 18.45 3.29 5.20
C ALA A 53 17.18 3.17 4.32
N TYR A 54 16.17 2.44 4.79
CA TYR A 54 14.88 2.29 4.10
C TYR A 54 13.73 3.07 4.75
N TYR A 55 13.96 3.73 5.89
CA TYR A 55 12.89 4.35 6.67
C TYR A 55 12.12 5.43 5.90
N ASP A 56 12.81 6.21 5.07
CA ASP A 56 12.24 7.23 4.17
C ASP A 56 11.24 6.67 3.11
N ARG A 57 11.17 5.34 2.98
CA ARG A 57 10.27 4.62 2.08
C ARG A 57 9.14 3.88 2.79
N ILE A 58 9.12 3.88 4.12
CA ILE A 58 8.11 3.20 4.94
C ILE A 58 7.01 4.18 5.34
N VAL A 59 5.76 3.82 5.11
CA VAL A 59 4.56 4.60 5.44
C VAL A 59 3.74 3.85 6.48
N LEU A 60 3.41 4.51 7.59
CA LEU A 60 2.65 3.89 8.69
C LEU A 60 1.14 4.04 8.51
N HIS A 61 0.37 3.01 8.85
CA HIS A 61 -1.09 3.07 8.93
C HIS A 61 -1.62 3.29 10.35
N ASP A 62 -0.78 3.09 11.35
CA ASP A 62 -1.08 3.19 12.78
C ASP A 62 0.16 3.78 13.49
N TRP A 63 0.03 4.21 14.75
CA TRP A 63 1.14 4.75 15.56
C TRP A 63 1.93 5.89 14.87
N PHE A 64 1.21 6.89 14.34
CA PHE A 64 1.79 7.97 13.53
C PHE A 64 2.93 8.78 14.17
N THR A 65 3.02 8.81 15.50
CA THR A 65 4.14 9.48 16.20
C THR A 65 5.49 8.86 15.82
N LEU A 66 5.54 7.54 15.57
CA LEU A 66 6.75 6.85 15.12
C LEU A 66 7.27 7.37 13.78
N ALA A 67 6.40 7.94 12.92
CA ALA A 67 6.81 8.45 11.63
C ALA A 67 7.78 9.63 11.77
N GLU A 68 7.55 10.54 12.72
CA GLU A 68 8.47 11.65 12.97
C GLU A 68 9.67 11.20 13.81
N GLU A 69 9.43 10.41 14.86
CA GLU A 69 10.48 9.92 15.76
C GLU A 69 11.60 9.15 15.03
N ARG A 70 11.26 8.46 13.94
CA ARG A 70 12.18 7.61 13.16
C ARG A 70 12.42 8.12 11.74
N ALA A 71 11.99 9.32 11.40
CA ALA A 71 12.11 9.89 10.05
C ALA A 71 11.58 8.95 8.94
N LEU A 72 10.40 8.36 9.18
CA LEU A 72 9.77 7.46 8.22
C LEU A 72 9.18 8.23 7.03
N GLY A 73 8.96 7.53 5.93
CA GLY A 73 8.50 8.04 4.65
C GLY A 73 7.07 8.58 4.57
N GLY A 74 6.29 8.53 5.64
CA GLY A 74 4.95 9.11 5.69
C GLY A 74 3.95 8.41 6.61
N ILE A 75 2.72 8.92 6.59
CA ILE A 75 1.55 8.29 7.22
C ILE A 75 0.43 8.04 6.20
N HIS A 76 -0.42 7.06 6.50
CA HIS A 76 -1.58 6.68 5.71
C HIS A 76 -2.85 6.72 6.54
N LEU A 77 -3.65 7.76 6.32
CA LEU A 77 -4.93 7.99 6.96
C LEU A 77 -5.95 6.93 6.51
N ASN A 78 -6.66 6.37 7.47
CA ASN A 78 -7.64 5.32 7.24
C ASN A 78 -8.77 5.41 8.27
N LYS A 79 -9.75 4.51 8.20
CA LYS A 79 -10.91 4.55 9.11
C LYS A 79 -10.56 4.52 10.61
N ARG A 80 -9.49 3.84 11.02
CA ARG A 80 -9.05 3.80 12.43
C ARG A 80 -8.33 5.07 12.84
N ASN A 81 -7.51 5.62 11.93
CA ASN A 81 -6.72 6.82 12.14
C ASN A 81 -7.03 7.85 11.02
N PRO A 82 -8.17 8.54 11.10
CA PRO A 82 -8.66 9.38 10.00
C PRO A 82 -7.97 10.75 9.93
N GLU A 83 -7.21 11.14 10.95
CA GLU A 83 -6.58 12.46 11.06
C GLU A 83 -5.07 12.33 11.26
N ALA A 84 -4.33 13.25 10.65
CA ALA A 84 -2.90 13.36 10.88
C ALA A 84 -2.61 13.97 12.27
N PRO A 85 -1.48 13.65 12.91
CA PRO A 85 -1.06 14.35 14.12
C PRO A 85 -0.97 15.87 13.86
N PRO A 86 -1.28 16.72 14.85
CA PRO A 86 -1.14 18.16 14.71
C PRO A 86 0.27 18.54 14.26
N LEU A 87 0.38 19.47 13.30
CA LEU A 87 1.64 19.98 12.76
C LEU A 87 2.52 18.95 12.02
N TYR A 88 2.01 17.75 11.72
CA TYR A 88 2.76 16.77 10.93
C TYR A 88 3.16 17.34 9.56
N LYS A 89 4.46 17.24 9.24
CA LYS A 89 5.05 17.80 7.99
C LYS A 89 5.50 16.75 6.98
N GLY A 90 5.41 15.47 7.34
CA GLY A 90 5.79 14.38 6.44
C GLY A 90 4.73 14.12 5.38
N SER A 91 4.98 13.09 4.54
CA SER A 91 4.03 12.72 3.49
C SER A 91 2.75 12.12 4.06
N ILE A 92 1.61 12.55 3.51
CA ILE A 92 0.28 12.08 3.90
C ILE A 92 -0.38 11.39 2.72
N SER A 93 -0.87 10.18 2.96
CA SER A 93 -1.76 9.48 2.03
C SER A 93 -3.05 9.05 2.72
N ARG A 94 -4.07 8.67 1.96
CA ARG A 94 -5.37 8.26 2.51
C ARG A 94 -6.03 7.13 1.75
N SER A 95 -6.81 6.28 2.44
CA SER A 95 -7.76 5.35 1.82
C SER A 95 -9.05 6.06 1.39
N CYS A 96 -9.41 5.92 0.12
CA CYS A 96 -10.68 6.32 -0.45
C CYS A 96 -11.45 5.09 -0.99
N HIS A 97 -12.78 5.17 -0.89
CA HIS A 97 -13.73 4.12 -1.25
C HIS A 97 -14.78 4.58 -2.26
N SER A 98 -14.72 5.83 -2.70
CA SER A 98 -15.56 6.38 -3.77
C SER A 98 -14.81 7.47 -4.56
N LEU A 99 -15.39 7.91 -5.69
CA LEU A 99 -14.82 9.02 -6.48
C LEU A 99 -15.00 10.36 -5.77
N GLU A 100 -16.08 10.50 -4.99
CA GLU A 100 -16.37 11.68 -4.18
C GLU A 100 -15.29 11.87 -3.10
N GLU A 101 -14.87 10.79 -2.43
CA GLU A 101 -13.77 10.84 -1.47
C GLU A 101 -12.43 11.21 -2.14
N ILE A 102 -12.20 10.82 -3.41
CA ILE A 102 -11.01 11.27 -4.15
C ILE A 102 -11.08 12.78 -4.37
N ILE A 103 -12.23 13.31 -4.82
CA ILE A 103 -12.41 14.74 -5.04
C ILE A 103 -12.14 15.53 -3.75
N GLU A 104 -12.63 15.03 -2.62
CA GLU A 104 -12.45 15.65 -1.31
C GLU A 104 -10.99 15.58 -0.82
N TYR A 105 -10.36 14.41 -0.85
CA TYR A 105 -9.10 14.18 -0.14
C TYR A 105 -7.84 14.27 -0.99
N LYS A 106 -7.92 14.06 -2.31
CA LYS A 106 -6.75 14.17 -3.20
C LYS A 106 -6.05 15.54 -3.12
N PRO A 107 -6.74 16.70 -2.99
CA PRO A 107 -6.08 18.00 -2.88
C PRO A 107 -5.25 18.19 -1.61
N VAL A 108 -5.57 17.48 -0.53
CA VAL A 108 -4.92 17.62 0.79
C VAL A 108 -3.99 16.46 1.14
N CYS A 109 -3.82 15.49 0.22
CA CYS A 109 -2.91 14.37 0.37
C CYS A 109 -1.86 14.37 -0.76
N ASP A 110 -0.70 13.77 -0.50
CA ASP A 110 0.30 13.52 -1.54
C ASP A 110 -0.22 12.51 -2.57
N TYR A 111 -0.91 11.48 -2.09
CA TYR A 111 -1.61 10.48 -2.90
C TYR A 111 -2.73 9.81 -2.11
N VAL A 112 -3.68 9.22 -2.83
CA VAL A 112 -4.80 8.47 -2.24
C VAL A 112 -4.86 7.07 -2.81
N PHE A 113 -5.39 6.13 -2.02
CA PHE A 113 -5.73 4.79 -2.47
C PHE A 113 -7.19 4.77 -2.88
N LEU A 114 -7.51 4.20 -4.05
CA LEU A 114 -8.89 3.86 -4.39
C LEU A 114 -9.07 2.35 -4.21
N SER A 115 -10.00 1.94 -3.35
CA SER A 115 -10.23 0.52 -3.07
C SER A 115 -11.66 0.17 -2.64
N PRO A 116 -12.14 -1.06 -2.91
CA PRO A 116 -11.48 -2.08 -3.74
C PRO A 116 -11.68 -1.81 -5.25
N ILE A 117 -10.64 -1.94 -6.06
CA ILE A 117 -10.76 -1.85 -7.53
C ILE A 117 -11.50 -3.06 -8.09
N PHE A 118 -11.04 -4.26 -7.77
CA PHE A 118 -11.69 -5.51 -8.14
C PHE A 118 -12.33 -6.15 -6.91
N GLN A 119 -13.49 -6.80 -7.11
CA GLN A 119 -14.16 -7.55 -6.06
C GLN A 119 -13.25 -8.63 -5.48
N SER A 120 -13.25 -8.75 -4.15
CA SER A 120 -12.62 -9.86 -3.46
C SER A 120 -13.52 -11.09 -3.59
N ILE A 121 -13.07 -12.10 -4.35
CA ILE A 121 -13.80 -13.38 -4.49
C ILE A 121 -13.95 -14.08 -3.12
N SER A 122 -13.04 -13.81 -2.17
CA SER A 122 -12.93 -14.54 -0.90
C SER A 122 -13.44 -13.78 0.34
N LYS A 123 -14.14 -12.64 0.18
CA LYS A 123 -14.70 -11.90 1.31
C LYS A 123 -16.11 -11.41 0.99
N GLU A 124 -17.10 -12.21 1.37
CA GLU A 124 -18.50 -11.75 1.41
C GLU A 124 -18.59 -10.50 2.28
N GLY A 125 -19.13 -9.41 1.73
CA GLY A 125 -19.35 -8.14 2.45
C GLY A 125 -18.29 -7.05 2.28
N TYR A 126 -17.18 -7.29 1.55
CA TYR A 126 -16.28 -6.21 1.12
C TYR A 126 -16.81 -5.60 -0.18
N GLY A 127 -16.99 -4.26 -0.21
CA GLY A 127 -17.77 -3.51 -1.20
C GLY A 127 -17.63 -3.93 -2.67
N SER A 128 -18.66 -3.63 -3.46
CA SER A 128 -18.65 -3.88 -4.91
C SER A 128 -17.48 -3.13 -5.55
N GLY A 129 -16.54 -3.85 -6.17
CA GLY A 129 -15.47 -3.24 -6.95
C GLY A 129 -16.02 -2.30 -8.03
N PHE A 130 -15.18 -1.40 -8.53
CA PHE A 130 -15.58 -0.42 -9.54
C PHE A 130 -15.75 -1.07 -10.91
N SER A 131 -16.69 -0.56 -11.71
CA SER A 131 -16.74 -0.90 -13.13
C SER A 131 -15.54 -0.26 -13.84
N LEU A 132 -14.87 -1.02 -14.73
CA LEU A 132 -13.72 -0.49 -15.48
C LEU A 132 -14.12 0.71 -16.34
N ASP A 133 -15.31 0.70 -16.93
CA ASP A 133 -15.81 1.82 -17.72
C ASP A 133 -16.11 3.04 -16.84
N GLY A 134 -16.60 2.84 -15.61
CA GLY A 134 -16.74 3.92 -14.63
C GLY A 134 -15.40 4.56 -14.30
N LEU A 135 -14.36 3.76 -14.07
CA LEU A 135 -13.00 4.26 -13.81
C LEU A 135 -12.41 4.99 -15.02
N ARG A 136 -12.63 4.49 -16.24
CA ARG A 136 -12.20 5.15 -17.49
C ARG A 136 -12.89 6.49 -17.72
N ASN A 137 -14.16 6.61 -17.30
CA ASN A 137 -14.94 7.82 -17.43
C ASN A 137 -14.64 8.85 -16.33
N ALA A 138 -13.99 8.43 -15.23
CA ALA A 138 -13.54 9.30 -14.14
C ALA A 138 -12.26 10.10 -14.48
N LYS A 139 -12.06 10.47 -15.75
CA LYS A 139 -10.93 11.30 -16.19
C LYS A 139 -10.99 12.66 -15.50
N GLY A 140 -9.87 13.09 -14.93
CA GLY A 140 -9.76 14.31 -14.12
C GLY A 140 -9.98 14.09 -12.62
N ILE A 141 -10.64 12.99 -12.23
CA ILE A 141 -10.70 12.54 -10.84
C ILE A 141 -9.53 11.58 -10.56
N ILE A 142 -9.35 10.58 -11.42
CA ILE A 142 -8.21 9.64 -11.35
C ILE A 142 -7.04 10.23 -12.14
N ASP A 143 -5.86 10.24 -11.52
CA ASP A 143 -4.59 10.72 -12.06
C ASP A 143 -3.40 10.08 -11.34
N ASP A 144 -2.20 10.66 -11.51
CA ASP A 144 -0.94 10.20 -10.96
C ASP A 144 -0.85 10.23 -9.43
N LYS A 145 -1.82 10.84 -8.74
CA LYS A 145 -1.96 10.79 -7.28
C LYS A 145 -2.90 9.69 -6.80
N VAL A 146 -3.61 9.00 -7.68
CA VAL A 146 -4.51 7.91 -7.29
C VAL A 146 -3.83 6.57 -7.51
N ILE A 147 -3.74 5.77 -6.44
CA ILE A 147 -3.14 4.44 -6.45
C ILE A 147 -4.27 3.41 -6.35
N ALA A 148 -4.32 2.48 -7.30
CA ALA A 148 -5.32 1.42 -7.35
C ALA A 148 -5.02 0.32 -6.31
N LEU A 149 -5.99 -0.02 -5.47
CA LEU A 149 -5.86 -1.07 -4.45
C LEU A 149 -7.10 -1.98 -4.42
N GLY A 150 -6.90 -3.27 -4.17
CA GLY A 150 -7.97 -4.26 -3.99
C GLY A 150 -8.17 -5.15 -5.22
N GLY A 151 -7.88 -6.44 -5.04
CA GLY A 151 -7.94 -7.44 -6.10
C GLY A 151 -6.89 -7.25 -7.22
N ILE A 152 -5.82 -6.50 -6.96
CA ILE A 152 -4.69 -6.34 -7.87
C ILE A 152 -3.79 -7.59 -7.81
N CYS A 153 -3.57 -8.23 -8.96
CA CYS A 153 -2.66 -9.36 -9.15
C CYS A 153 -2.20 -9.41 -10.61
N PRO A 154 -1.24 -10.28 -11.00
CA PRO A 154 -0.74 -10.33 -12.38
C PRO A 154 -1.82 -10.52 -13.45
N ARG A 155 -2.99 -11.10 -13.10
CA ARG A 155 -4.12 -11.31 -14.02
C ARG A 155 -5.05 -10.09 -14.16
N THR A 156 -5.13 -9.25 -13.13
CA THR A 156 -6.07 -8.12 -13.09
C THR A 156 -5.38 -6.81 -13.34
N ILE A 157 -4.09 -6.71 -13.01
CA ILE A 157 -3.30 -5.49 -13.14
C ILE A 157 -3.42 -4.97 -14.57
N THR A 158 -3.13 -5.78 -15.60
CA THR A 158 -3.17 -5.41 -17.05
C THR A 158 -4.46 -4.75 -17.53
N LYS A 159 -5.57 -4.94 -16.82
CA LYS A 159 -6.87 -4.32 -17.14
C LYS A 159 -6.95 -2.83 -16.80
N LEU A 160 -5.99 -2.30 -16.03
CA LEU A 160 -5.96 -0.90 -15.61
C LEU A 160 -5.05 -0.02 -16.50
N LYS A 161 -4.47 -0.58 -17.57
CA LYS A 161 -3.39 0.07 -18.35
C LYS A 161 -3.82 1.40 -18.98
N ASP A 162 -5.10 1.53 -19.30
CA ASP A 162 -5.70 2.71 -19.93
C ASP A 162 -6.38 3.66 -18.94
N ILE A 163 -6.29 3.36 -17.64
CA ILE A 163 -6.77 4.21 -16.56
C ILE A 163 -5.56 4.94 -15.95
N PRO A 164 -5.62 6.27 -15.77
CA PRO A 164 -4.44 7.09 -15.44
C PRO A 164 -4.02 6.99 -13.97
N PHE A 165 -4.11 5.82 -13.33
CA PHE A 165 -3.61 5.62 -11.97
C PHE A 165 -2.09 5.89 -11.91
N GLY A 166 -1.64 6.61 -10.89
CA GLY A 166 -0.22 6.81 -10.60
C GLY A 166 0.54 5.56 -10.16
N GLY A 167 -0.20 4.50 -9.81
CA GLY A 167 0.36 3.24 -9.39
C GLY A 167 -0.69 2.25 -8.92
N VAL A 168 -0.19 1.11 -8.45
CA VAL A 168 -1.00 0.07 -7.81
C VAL A 168 -0.42 -0.30 -6.47
N ALA A 169 -1.27 -0.71 -5.53
CA ALA A 169 -0.88 -1.25 -4.26
C ALA A 169 -1.23 -2.75 -4.17
N VAL A 170 -0.30 -3.55 -3.65
CA VAL A 170 -0.41 -5.01 -3.57
C VAL A 170 -0.15 -5.52 -2.16
N LEU A 171 -0.83 -6.62 -1.82
CA LEU A 171 -0.68 -7.33 -0.54
C LEU A 171 -0.72 -8.83 -0.80
N GLY A 172 -1.91 -9.41 -0.94
CA GLY A 172 -2.07 -10.87 -1.04
C GLY A 172 -1.46 -11.48 -2.30
N ALA A 173 -1.44 -10.73 -3.41
CA ALA A 173 -0.80 -11.16 -4.64
C ALA A 173 0.74 -11.25 -4.56
N LEU A 174 1.34 -10.64 -3.54
CA LEU A 174 2.77 -10.68 -3.27
C LEU A 174 3.10 -11.66 -2.11
N TRP A 175 2.44 -11.50 -0.97
CA TRP A 175 2.76 -12.28 0.24
C TRP A 175 2.19 -13.70 0.23
N GLY A 176 1.10 -13.93 -0.51
CA GLY A 176 0.36 -15.19 -0.44
C GLY A 176 -0.30 -15.41 0.93
N ASN A 177 -0.50 -16.69 1.28
CA ASN A 177 -1.16 -17.08 2.54
C ASN A 177 -0.17 -17.39 3.66
N ASP A 178 1.06 -17.80 3.33
CA ASP A 178 2.07 -18.26 4.29
C ASP A 178 3.46 -17.73 3.89
N PRO A 179 3.71 -16.42 4.05
CA PRO A 179 5.00 -15.83 3.73
C PRO A 179 6.07 -16.31 4.71
N SER A 180 7.22 -16.72 4.17
CA SER A 180 8.40 -17.11 4.95
C SER A 180 9.66 -17.02 4.09
N LEU A 181 10.84 -17.05 4.71
CA LEU A 181 12.10 -17.10 3.97
C LEU A 181 12.22 -18.33 3.07
N PHE A 182 11.55 -19.45 3.38
CA PHE A 182 11.56 -20.65 2.54
C PHE A 182 10.96 -20.42 1.15
N VAL A 183 10.09 -19.43 1.00
CA VAL A 183 9.44 -19.07 -0.27
C VAL A 183 9.94 -17.73 -0.83
N ALA A 184 11.07 -17.21 -0.32
CA ALA A 184 11.63 -15.92 -0.72
C ALA A 184 11.81 -15.80 -2.25
N ASP A 185 12.39 -16.81 -2.91
CA ASP A 185 12.57 -16.81 -4.36
C ASP A 185 11.25 -16.67 -5.13
N GLN A 186 10.19 -17.31 -4.65
CA GLN A 186 8.88 -17.21 -5.26
C GLN A 186 8.28 -15.81 -5.06
N LEU A 187 8.43 -15.26 -3.85
CA LEU A 187 7.98 -13.92 -3.52
C LEU A 187 8.70 -12.85 -4.36
N ILE A 188 10.02 -12.97 -4.54
CA ILE A 188 10.82 -12.11 -5.44
C ILE A 188 10.31 -12.20 -6.88
N LYS A 189 10.10 -13.42 -7.38
CA LYS A 189 9.58 -13.63 -8.75
C LYS A 189 8.21 -12.99 -8.93
N GLN A 190 7.35 -13.06 -7.90
CA GLN A 190 6.04 -12.39 -7.92
C GLN A 190 6.19 -10.87 -7.88
N PHE A 191 7.05 -10.34 -7.02
CA PHE A 191 7.36 -8.92 -6.94
C PHE A 191 7.81 -8.36 -8.31
N LYS A 192 8.80 -9.01 -8.95
CA LYS A 192 9.30 -8.62 -10.28
C LYS A 192 8.20 -8.65 -11.34
N ARG A 193 7.32 -9.66 -11.32
CA ARG A 193 6.16 -9.72 -12.24
C ARG A 193 5.18 -8.56 -12.05
N LEU A 194 4.98 -8.12 -10.81
CA LEU A 194 4.11 -6.99 -10.48
C LEU A 194 4.74 -5.64 -10.84
N GLN A 195 6.08 -5.55 -10.88
CA GLN A 195 6.79 -4.33 -11.29
C GLN A 195 6.70 -4.02 -12.79
N VAL A 196 6.44 -5.01 -13.65
CA VAL A 196 6.28 -4.82 -15.11
C VAL A 196 4.94 -4.16 -15.47
N TRP A 197 4.38 -3.39 -14.54
CA TRP A 197 3.18 -2.62 -14.76
C TRP A 197 3.44 -1.52 -15.80
N PRO A 198 2.83 -1.59 -17.00
CA PRO A 198 3.03 -0.60 -18.06
C PRO A 198 2.48 0.76 -17.69
#